data_AF-A0A6N7YE85-F1
#
_entry.id   AF-A0A6N7YE85-F1
#
_cell.length_a   1.000
_cell.length_b   1.000
_cell.length_c   1.000
_cell.angle_alpha   90.00
_cell.angle_beta   90.00
_cell.angle_gamma   90.00
#
_symmetry.space_group_name_H-M   'P 1'
#
loop_
_entity.id
_entity.type
_entity.pdbx_description
1 polymer ?
#
loop_
_entity_poly.entity_id
_entity_poly.type
_entity_poly.pdbx_seq_one_letter_code
_entity_poly.pdbx_strand_id
1 'polypeptide(L)'
;MKGKSGGGYIMSDKICSSADKVLEVFLENAPMDTSHHRMVKQQNKCGYGLQGVCCRLCSNGPCRLSPAKPKGVCGADADTIACRNFLRQVAAGSGCYTHVVEN
;
A
#
# COMPACT_ATOMS: atom_id res chain seq x y z
N MET A 1 -33.13 13.20 -1.57
CA MET A 1 -32.21 12.47 -0.68
C MET A 1 -30.96 13.32 -0.50
N LYS A 2 -30.78 13.92 0.68
CA LYS A 2 -29.68 14.84 0.97
C LYS A 2 -28.37 14.06 0.99
N GLY A 3 -27.49 14.30 0.02
CA GLY A 3 -26.12 13.80 0.03
C GLY A 3 -25.39 14.42 1.21
N LYS A 4 -25.02 13.60 2.20
CA LYS A 4 -24.13 14.03 3.27
C LYS A 4 -22.78 14.38 2.61
N SER A 5 -22.53 15.67 2.44
CA SER A 5 -21.20 16.24 2.25
C SER A 5 -20.32 15.72 3.37
N GLY A 6 -19.41 14.80 3.04
CA GLY A 6 -18.50 14.15 3.99
C GLY A 6 -17.47 15.14 4.50
N GLY A 7 -17.88 16.02 5.40
CA GLY A 7 -16.98 16.78 6.25
C GLY A 7 -16.31 15.86 7.27
N GLY A 8 -15.04 16.14 7.57
CA GLY A 8 -14.50 15.90 8.91
C GLY A 8 -13.34 14.93 9.08
N TYR A 9 -12.57 14.58 8.06
CA TYR A 9 -11.29 13.90 8.29
C TYR A 9 -10.17 14.52 7.46
N ILE A 10 -9.73 15.72 7.86
CA ILE A 10 -8.50 16.33 7.38
C ILE A 10 -7.33 15.64 8.10
N MET A 11 -6.34 15.18 7.33
CA MET A 11 -5.10 14.54 7.80
C MET A 11 -4.12 15.53 8.46
N SER A 12 -4.58 16.40 9.38
CA SER A 12 -3.67 17.38 10.00
C SER A 12 -2.50 16.73 10.74
N ASP A 13 -2.66 15.51 11.27
CA ASP A 13 -1.59 14.82 12.03
C ASP A 13 -0.61 14.01 11.16
N LYS A 14 -0.84 13.93 9.85
CA LYS A 14 -0.04 13.11 8.91
C LYS A 14 0.62 13.94 7.81
N ILE A 15 0.42 15.26 7.86
CA ILE A 15 0.94 16.25 6.94
C ILE A 15 1.91 17.14 7.73
N CYS A 16 3.00 17.58 7.11
CA CYS A 16 4.00 18.37 7.81
C CYS A 16 3.51 19.82 7.95
N SER A 17 3.13 20.20 9.17
CA SER A 17 2.59 21.55 9.46
C SER A 17 3.52 22.70 9.08
N SER A 18 4.84 22.45 8.99
CA SER A 18 5.83 23.44 8.56
C SER A 18 6.04 23.50 7.05
N ALA A 19 5.78 22.42 6.30
CA ALA A 19 6.12 22.30 4.87
C ALA A 19 4.90 22.31 3.94
N ASP A 20 3.74 21.84 4.41
CA ASP A 20 2.64 21.41 3.52
C ASP A 20 1.42 22.34 3.56
N LYS A 21 1.54 23.56 4.08
CA LYS A 21 0.41 24.51 4.22
C LYS A 21 -0.37 24.74 2.93
N VAL A 22 0.32 24.82 1.79
CA VAL A 22 -0.32 24.99 0.47
C VAL A 22 -1.11 23.74 0.08
N LEU A 23 -0.55 22.56 0.38
CA LEU A 23 -1.20 21.28 0.12
C LEU A 23 -2.44 21.11 1.00
N GLU A 24 -2.41 21.51 2.27
CA GLU A 24 -3.57 21.48 3.17
C GLU A 24 -4.75 22.26 2.58
N VAL A 25 -4.52 23.52 2.21
CA VAL A 25 -5.56 24.37 1.58
C VAL A 25 -6.07 23.74 0.28
N PHE A 26 -5.19 23.15 -0.53
CA PHE A 26 -5.61 22.46 -1.75
C PHE A 26 -6.51 21.26 -1.44
N LEU A 27 -6.13 20.42 -0.47
CA LEU A 27 -6.89 19.22 -0.11
C LEU A 27 -8.27 19.56 0.45
N GLU A 28 -8.37 20.61 1.28
CA GLU A 28 -9.64 21.10 1.82
C GLU A 28 -10.62 21.55 0.74
N ASN A 29 -10.11 22.16 -0.33
CA ASN A 29 -10.92 22.73 -1.41
C ASN A 29 -11.00 21.82 -2.64
N ALA A 30 -10.37 20.64 -2.61
CA ALA A 30 -10.32 19.76 -3.77
C ALA A 30 -11.73 19.24 -4.12
N PRO A 31 -12.20 19.44 -5.38
CA PRO A 31 -13.54 18.99 -5.80
C PRO A 31 -13.63 17.48 -6.02
N MET A 32 -12.53 16.74 -5.80
CA MET A 32 -12.42 15.30 -6.06
C MET A 32 -11.74 14.55 -4.91
N ASP A 33 -11.91 13.23 -4.92
CA ASP A 33 -11.24 12.32 -3.99
C ASP A 33 -9.75 12.18 -4.35
N THR A 34 -8.87 12.72 -3.51
CA THR A 34 -7.41 12.67 -3.70
C THR A 34 -6.79 11.42 -3.07
N SER A 35 -5.51 11.18 -3.34
CA SER A 35 -4.75 10.13 -2.66
C SER A 35 -4.77 10.28 -1.14
N HIS A 36 -4.64 11.50 -0.61
CA HIS A 36 -4.67 11.79 0.82
C HIS A 36 -6.03 11.40 1.43
N HIS A 37 -7.14 11.72 0.77
CA HIS A 37 -8.47 11.29 1.20
C HIS A 37 -8.60 9.75 1.26
N ARG A 38 -8.03 9.04 0.29
CA ARG A 38 -8.03 7.56 0.27
C ARG A 38 -7.11 6.95 1.32
N MET A 39 -6.02 7.61 1.67
CA MET A 39 -5.09 7.10 2.67
C MET A 39 -5.74 6.96 4.04
N VAL A 40 -6.59 7.91 4.45
CA VAL A 40 -7.39 7.83 5.68
C VAL A 40 -8.35 6.65 5.65
N LYS A 41 -9.10 6.50 4.55
CA LYS A 41 -10.04 5.38 4.36
C LYS A 41 -9.35 4.02 4.44
N GLN A 42 -8.06 3.98 4.08
CA GLN A 42 -7.22 2.79 4.09
C GLN A 42 -6.22 2.77 5.26
N GLN A 43 -6.44 3.52 6.34
CA GLN A 43 -5.47 3.65 7.44
C GLN A 43 -5.16 2.31 8.13
N ASN A 44 -6.16 1.43 8.28
CA ASN A 44 -5.97 0.08 8.82
C ASN A 44 -5.39 -0.85 7.75
N LYS A 45 -4.08 -0.78 7.57
CA LYS A 45 -3.34 -1.63 6.62
C LYS A 45 -3.31 -3.08 7.10
N CYS A 46 -3.33 -4.02 6.16
CA CYS A 46 -3.19 -5.45 6.44
C CYS A 46 -1.80 -5.75 7.03
N GLY A 47 -1.75 -6.32 8.24
CA GLY A 47 -0.49 -6.65 8.92
C GLY A 47 0.41 -7.63 8.16
N TYR A 48 -0.16 -8.70 7.57
CA TYR A 48 0.60 -9.66 6.76
C TYR A 48 1.21 -9.02 5.52
N GLY A 49 0.52 -8.03 4.93
CA GLY A 49 1.01 -7.27 3.79
C GLY A 49 2.17 -6.35 4.20
N LEU A 50 2.02 -5.64 5.32
CA LEU A 50 3.07 -4.78 5.87
C LEU A 50 4.34 -5.56 6.25
N GLN A 51 4.19 -6.74 6.83
CA GLN A 51 5.31 -7.62 7.19
C GLN A 51 5.90 -8.38 5.98
N GLY A 52 5.27 -8.29 4.80
CA GLY A 52 5.76 -8.98 3.59
C GLY A 52 5.52 -10.49 3.57
N VAL A 53 4.75 -11.05 4.51
CA VAL A 53 4.52 -12.51 4.69
C VAL A 53 3.20 -13.02 4.09
N CYS A 54 2.61 -12.24 3.18
CA CYS A 54 1.46 -12.63 2.36
C CYS A 54 1.92 -13.00 0.95
N CYS A 55 1.68 -14.24 0.51
CA CYS A 55 2.07 -14.72 -0.82
C CYS A 55 0.83 -14.98 -1.70
N ARG A 56 0.89 -14.49 -2.94
CA ARG A 56 -0.16 -14.63 -3.97
C ARG A 56 0.40 -15.04 -5.34
N LEU A 57 1.47 -15.85 -5.34
CA LEU A 57 2.24 -16.20 -6.54
C LEU A 57 1.67 -17.40 -7.31
N CYS A 58 0.71 -18.13 -6.75
CA CYS A 58 0.05 -19.26 -7.40
C CYS A 58 -1.40 -19.37 -6.96
N SER A 59 -2.16 -20.22 -7.64
CA SER A 59 -3.60 -20.43 -7.41
C SER A 59 -3.93 -21.12 -6.08
N ASN A 60 -2.95 -21.71 -5.40
CA ASN A 60 -3.14 -22.32 -4.08
C ASN A 60 -3.09 -21.29 -2.94
N GLY A 61 -2.72 -20.04 -3.25
CA GLY A 61 -2.77 -18.93 -2.32
C GLY A 61 -4.17 -18.29 -2.22
N PRO A 62 -4.32 -17.18 -1.48
CA PRO A 62 -3.25 -16.45 -0.78
C PRO A 62 -2.79 -17.15 0.50
N CYS A 63 -1.48 -17.37 0.63
CA CYS A 63 -0.88 -17.86 1.88
C CYS A 63 -0.56 -16.68 2.81
N ARG A 64 -0.91 -16.78 4.09
CA ARG A 64 -0.60 -15.77 5.12
C ARG A 64 0.13 -16.47 6.26
N LEU A 65 1.38 -16.12 6.49
CA LEU A 65 2.19 -16.79 7.50
C LEU A 65 2.05 -16.13 8.86
N SER A 66 2.08 -16.97 9.89
CA SER A 66 2.13 -16.60 11.30
C SER A 66 2.92 -17.66 12.07
N PRO A 67 3.28 -17.45 13.33
CA PRO A 67 3.92 -18.49 14.13
C PRO A 67 3.13 -19.81 14.19
N ALA A 68 1.79 -19.73 14.14
CA ALA A 68 0.91 -20.90 14.09
C ALA A 68 0.81 -21.54 12.69
N LYS A 69 1.14 -20.80 11.63
CA LYS A 69 1.09 -21.24 10.22
C LYS A 69 2.40 -20.83 9.54
N PRO A 70 3.52 -21.51 9.84
CA PRO A 70 4.85 -21.02 9.49
C PRO A 70 5.23 -21.23 8.01
N LYS A 71 4.42 -21.96 7.24
CA LYS A 71 4.68 -22.27 5.84
C LYS A 71 3.44 -22.10 4.97
N GLY A 72 3.65 -21.72 3.72
CA GLY A 72 2.62 -21.73 2.68
C GLY A 72 2.31 -23.15 2.21
N VAL A 73 1.30 -23.28 1.35
CA VAL A 73 0.87 -24.59 0.81
C VAL A 73 2.00 -25.34 0.10
N CYS A 74 2.90 -24.62 -0.57
CA CYS A 74 4.08 -25.19 -1.24
C CYS A 74 5.29 -25.42 -0.31
N GLY A 75 5.18 -25.13 0.99
CA GLY A 75 6.26 -25.27 1.95
C GLY A 75 7.17 -24.04 2.12
N ALA A 76 6.95 -22.96 1.36
CA ALA A 76 7.72 -21.71 1.51
C ALA A 76 7.46 -21.05 2.87
N ASP A 77 8.53 -20.65 3.56
CA ASP A 77 8.51 -19.96 4.85
C ASP A 77 8.48 -18.42 4.69
N ALA A 78 8.53 -17.71 5.83
CA ALA A 78 8.44 -16.25 5.88
C ALA A 78 9.57 -15.56 5.12
N ASP A 79 10.80 -16.03 5.29
CA ASP A 79 11.98 -15.46 4.63
C ASP A 79 11.88 -15.65 3.12
N THR A 80 11.53 -16.85 2.67
CA THR A 80 11.33 -17.14 1.25
C THR A 80 10.24 -16.26 0.64
N ILE A 81 9.10 -16.09 1.32
CA ILE A 81 7.99 -15.26 0.83
C ILE A 81 8.38 -13.78 0.81
N ALA A 82 9.02 -13.26 1.87
CA ALA A 82 9.48 -11.88 1.95
C ALA A 82 10.49 -11.56 0.83
N CYS A 83 11.50 -12.41 0.64
CA CYS A 83 12.50 -12.27 -0.43
C CYS A 83 11.87 -12.29 -1.83
N ARG A 84 10.93 -13.20 -2.10
CA ARG A 84 10.22 -13.25 -3.41
C ARG A 84 9.36 -12.02 -3.65
N ASN A 85 8.66 -11.54 -2.63
CA ASN A 85 7.85 -10.32 -2.70
C ASN A 85 8.73 -9.09 -2.97
N PHE A 86 9.89 -8.99 -2.31
CA PHE A 86 10.86 -7.94 -2.56
C PHE A 86 11.46 -8.02 -3.97
N LEU A 87 11.88 -9.21 -4.41
CA LEU A 87 12.43 -9.43 -5.75
C LEU A 87 11.47 -8.98 -6.86
N ARG A 88 10.16 -9.23 -6.72
CA ARG A 88 9.16 -8.76 -7.70
C ARG A 88 9.01 -7.24 -7.72
N GLN A 89 9.18 -6.56 -6.58
CA GLN A 89 9.18 -5.08 -6.54
C GLN A 89 10.42 -4.52 -7.24
N VAL A 90 11.60 -5.10 -6.99
CA VAL A 90 12.85 -4.72 -7.66
C VAL A 90 12.73 -4.95 -9.16
N ALA A 91 12.30 -6.15 -9.59
CA ALA A 91 12.16 -6.47 -11.01
C ALA A 91 11.17 -5.53 -11.73
N ALA A 92 10.05 -5.18 -11.09
CA ALA A 92 9.10 -4.22 -11.67
C ALA A 92 9.72 -2.83 -11.81
N GLY A 93 10.44 -2.34 -10.80
CA GLY A 93 11.13 -1.04 -10.85
C GLY A 93 12.24 -1.01 -11.90
N SER A 94 13.08 -2.05 -11.96
CA SER A 94 14.12 -2.20 -12.98
C SER A 94 13.53 -2.23 -14.39
N GLY A 95 12.43 -2.96 -14.60
CA GLY A 95 11.74 -3.03 -15.89
C GLY A 95 11.28 -1.66 -16.41
N CYS A 96 10.83 -0.76 -15.52
CA CYS A 96 10.48 0.62 -15.91
C CYS A 96 11.68 1.39 -16.48
N TYR A 97 12.84 1.29 -15.83
CA TYR A 97 14.05 1.98 -16.29
C TYR A 97 14.62 1.36 -17.56
N THR A 98 14.62 0.03 -17.65
CA THR A 98 15.03 -0.69 -18.86
C THR A 98 14.19 -0.22 -20.06
N HIS A 99 12.87 -0.19 -19.94
CA HIS A 99 11.97 0.25 -21.02
C HIS A 99 12.21 1.71 -21.45
N VAL A 100 12.56 2.61 -20.52
CA VAL A 100 12.89 4.01 -20.85
C VAL A 100 14.18 4.10 -21.67
N VAL A 101 15.18 3.27 -21.40
CA VAL A 101 16.48 3.29 -22.08
C VAL A 101 16.46 2.54 -23.41
N GLU A 102 15.56 1.56 -23.57
CA GLU A 102 15.40 0.79 -24.80
C GLU A 102 14.71 1.55 -25.95
N ASN A 103 14.16 2.75 -25.69
CA ASN A 103 13.39 3.55 -26.65
C ASN A 103 14.15 4.80 -27.13
#